data_AF-A0A813ZLW5-F1
#
_entry.id   AF-A0A813ZLW5-F1
#
_cell.length_a   1.000
_cell.length_b   1.000
_cell.length_c   1.000
_cell.angle_alpha   90.00
_cell.angle_beta   90.00
_cell.angle_gamma   90.00
#
_symmetry.space_group_name_H-M   'P 1'
#
loop_
_entity.id
_entity.type
_entity.pdbx_description
1 polymer ?
#
loop_
_entity_poly.entity_id
_entity_poly.type
_entity_poly.pdbx_seq_one_letter_code
_entity_poly.pdbx_strand_id
1 'polypeptide(L)'
;MKFKISKLIKKKTKCVSNSEKNQEQYHKLSFDELRRKLNTSLENGLEQSYAKEILNEYGPNQIKSLNKKLFLKVLGYFFTGFCGLLWISSIICILAWKPIGNPPDAT
;
A
#
# COMPACT_ATOMS: atom_id res chain seq x y z
N MET A 1 4.81 11.86 10.99
CA MET A 1 4.76 11.02 9.76
C MET A 1 4.98 9.52 10.00
N LYS A 2 5.86 9.11 10.93
CA LYS A 2 6.15 7.70 11.27
C LYS A 2 4.92 6.87 11.71
N PHE A 3 3.95 7.50 12.37
CA PHE A 3 2.76 6.86 12.94
C PHE A 3 1.78 6.28 11.89
N LYS A 4 1.71 6.88 10.70
CA LYS A 4 0.83 6.40 9.61
C LYS A 4 1.47 5.23 8.87
N ILE A 5 2.80 5.25 8.73
CA ILE A 5 3.60 4.20 8.11
C ILE A 5 3.56 2.93 8.97
N SER A 6 3.74 3.06 10.29
CA SER A 6 3.63 1.91 11.21
C SER A 6 2.22 1.29 11.22
N LYS A 7 1.15 2.11 11.14
CA LYS A 7 -0.23 1.62 10.97
C LYS A 7 -0.44 0.87 9.65
N LEU A 8 0.12 1.36 8.54
CA LEU A 8 0.02 0.71 7.23
C LEU A 8 0.79 -0.61 7.18
N ILE A 9 1.98 -0.66 7.81
CA ILE A 9 2.77 -1.90 7.95
C ILE A 9 2.01 -2.91 8.82
N LYS A 10 1.51 -2.50 10.00
CA LYS A 10 0.74 -3.38 10.90
C LYS A 10 -0.55 -3.91 10.25
N LYS A 11 -1.22 -3.08 9.44
CA LYS A 11 -2.40 -3.51 8.65
C LYS A 11 -2.02 -4.51 7.56
N LYS A 12 -0.91 -4.30 6.85
CA LYS A 12 -0.42 -5.20 5.81
C LYS A 12 -0.04 -6.56 6.37
N THR A 13 0.68 -6.62 7.49
CA THR A 13 1.04 -7.88 8.16
C THR A 13 -0.20 -8.64 8.64
N LYS A 14 -1.21 -7.94 9.18
CA LYS A 14 -2.47 -8.56 9.64
C LYS A 14 -3.29 -9.21 8.50
N CYS A 15 -3.32 -8.60 7.32
CA CYS A 15 -4.05 -9.15 6.17
C CYS A 15 -3.35 -10.40 5.60
N VAL A 16 -2.03 -10.39 5.51
CA VAL A 16 -1.23 -11.51 4.99
C VAL A 16 -1.25 -12.70 5.95
N SER A 17 -1.16 -12.45 7.27
CA SER A 17 -1.17 -13.52 8.27
C SER A 17 -2.50 -14.26 8.40
N ASN A 18 -3.61 -13.67 7.93
CA ASN A 18 -4.94 -14.28 8.02
C ASN A 18 -5.29 -15.13 6.79
N SER A 19 -4.68 -14.85 5.63
CA SER A 19 -4.87 -15.62 4.39
C SER A 19 -4.14 -16.97 4.40
N GLU A 20 -3.00 -17.07 5.09
CA GLU A 20 -2.23 -18.32 5.15
C GLU A 20 -2.84 -19.38 6.08
N LYS A 21 -3.75 -18.99 6.98
CA LYS A 21 -4.35 -19.91 7.98
C LYS A 21 -5.62 -20.65 7.52
N ASN A 22 -6.18 -20.31 6.36
CA ASN A 22 -7.46 -20.87 5.89
C ASN A 22 -7.34 -21.40 4.46
N GLN A 23 -6.43 -22.35 4.22
CA GLN A 23 -6.53 -23.19 3.01
C GLN A 23 -7.66 -24.20 3.19
N GLU A 24 -8.90 -23.73 3.23
CA GLU A 24 -10.07 -24.59 3.24
C GLU A 24 -10.19 -25.27 1.87
N GLN A 25 -10.09 -26.60 1.83
CA GLN A 25 -10.08 -27.39 0.60
C GLN A 25 -11.50 -27.63 0.09
N TYR A 26 -12.17 -26.56 -0.35
CA TYR A 26 -13.52 -26.62 -0.94
C TYR A 26 -13.63 -27.59 -2.13
N HIS A 27 -12.53 -27.80 -2.85
CA HIS A 27 -12.46 -28.68 -4.02
C HIS A 27 -12.47 -30.19 -3.70
N LYS A 28 -12.40 -30.59 -2.42
CA LYS A 28 -12.45 -32.01 -2.01
C LYS A 28 -13.80 -32.41 -1.42
N LEU A 29 -14.68 -31.45 -1.15
CA LEU A 29 -15.99 -31.71 -0.55
C LEU A 29 -16.97 -32.17 -1.62
N SER A 30 -17.95 -32.99 -1.21
CA SER A 30 -19.09 -33.34 -2.06
C SER A 30 -20.01 -32.13 -2.27
N PHE A 31 -20.80 -32.13 -3.35
CA PHE A 31 -21.72 -31.04 -3.68
C PHE A 31 -22.76 -30.77 -2.58
N ASP A 32 -23.25 -31.80 -1.89
CA ASP A 32 -24.22 -31.66 -0.80
C ASP A 32 -23.62 -30.98 0.44
N GLU A 33 -22.36 -31.32 0.76
CA GLU A 33 -21.62 -30.70 1.85
C GLU A 33 -21.28 -29.25 1.53
N LEU A 34 -20.92 -28.98 0.27
CA LEU A 34 -20.60 -27.64 -0.22
C LEU A 34 -21.84 -26.74 -0.21
N ARG A 35 -23.00 -27.25 -0.63
CA ARG A 35 -24.30 -26.57 -0.55
C ARG A 35 -24.65 -26.20 0.89
N ARG A 36 -24.50 -27.14 1.83
CA ARG A 36 -24.76 -26.88 3.26
C ARG A 36 -23.79 -25.88 3.85
N LYS A 37 -22.50 -25.97 3.50
CA LYS A 37 -21.47 -25.10 4.06
C LYS A 37 -21.57 -23.66 3.55
N LEU A 38 -21.89 -23.48 2.26
CA LEU A 38 -22.02 -22.16 1.62
C LEU A 38 -23.46 -21.61 1.65
N ASN A 39 -24.42 -22.35 2.21
CA ASN A 39 -25.86 -22.01 2.24
C ASN A 39 -26.39 -21.54 0.88
N THR A 40 -26.00 -22.20 -0.20
CA THR A 40 -26.36 -21.83 -1.58
C THR A 40 -27.12 -22.93 -2.29
N SER A 41 -27.98 -22.59 -3.26
CA SER A 41 -28.55 -23.57 -4.19
C SER A 41 -27.58 -23.84 -5.35
N LEU A 42 -27.57 -25.07 -5.87
CA LEU A 42 -26.79 -25.45 -7.06
C LEU A 42 -27.49 -25.05 -8.36
N GLU A 43 -28.83 -25.02 -8.38
CA GLU A 43 -29.61 -24.71 -9.57
C GLU A 43 -29.87 -23.20 -9.71
N ASN A 44 -30.29 -22.58 -8.61
CA ASN A 44 -30.74 -21.17 -8.61
C ASN A 44 -29.71 -20.21 -7.99
N GLY A 45 -28.60 -20.73 -7.44
CA GLY A 45 -27.57 -19.93 -6.79
C GLY A 45 -28.01 -19.32 -5.46
N LEU A 46 -27.52 -18.11 -5.18
CA LEU A 46 -27.74 -17.36 -3.95
C LEU A 46 -28.82 -16.29 -4.14
N GLU A 47 -29.61 -16.02 -3.11
CA GLU A 47 -30.62 -14.97 -3.15
C GLU A 47 -29.99 -13.57 -3.23
N GLN A 48 -30.60 -12.67 -4.02
CA GLN A 48 -30.08 -11.30 -4.19
C GLN A 48 -30.07 -10.48 -2.90
N SER A 49 -31.00 -10.73 -1.98
CA SER A 49 -31.07 -10.07 -0.66
C SER A 49 -29.86 -10.46 0.20
N TYR A 50 -29.62 -11.77 0.32
CA TYR A 50 -28.50 -12.34 1.07
C TYR A 50 -27.14 -12.00 0.44
N ALA A 51 -27.05 -11.98 -0.88
CA ALA A 51 -25.84 -11.53 -1.59
C ALA A 51 -25.47 -10.07 -1.26
N LYS A 52 -26.47 -9.18 -1.11
CA LYS A 52 -26.23 -7.78 -0.70
C LYS A 52 -25.78 -7.67 0.75
N GLU A 53 -26.33 -8.49 1.64
CA GLU A 53 -25.93 -8.55 3.05
C GLU A 53 -24.46 -8.97 3.18
N ILE A 54 -24.06 -10.06 2.52
CA ILE A 54 -22.67 -10.53 2.44
C ILE A 54 -21.76 -9.44 1.86
N LEU A 55 -22.19 -8.78 0.79
CA LEU A 55 -21.39 -7.71 0.18
C LEU A 55 -21.20 -6.50 1.12
N ASN A 56 -22.19 -6.20 1.97
CA ASN A 56 -22.08 -5.14 2.96
C ASN A 56 -21.17 -5.54 4.14
N GLU A 57 -21.18 -6.82 4.54
CA GLU A 57 -20.35 -7.34 5.62
C GLU A 57 -18.87 -7.47 5.20
N TYR A 58 -18.60 -8.16 4.09
CA TYR A 58 -17.24 -8.48 3.64
C TYR A 58 -16.63 -7.42 2.72
N GLY A 59 -17.46 -6.58 2.10
CA GLY A 59 -17.05 -5.58 1.13
C GLY A 59 -16.88 -6.14 -0.29
N PRO A 60 -16.47 -5.29 -1.24
CA PRO A 60 -16.31 -5.68 -2.64
C PRO A 60 -15.17 -6.68 -2.82
N ASN A 61 -15.36 -7.70 -3.68
CA ASN A 61 -14.33 -8.64 -4.09
C ASN A 61 -13.30 -7.98 -5.04
N GLN A 62 -12.49 -7.09 -4.49
CA GLN A 62 -11.47 -6.35 -5.24
C GLN A 62 -10.15 -6.37 -4.48
N ILE A 63 -9.07 -6.67 -5.21
CA ILE A 63 -7.72 -6.53 -4.69
C ILE A 63 -7.47 -5.05 -4.43
N LYS A 64 -7.32 -4.68 -3.17
CA LYS A 64 -7.07 -3.30 -2.79
C LYS A 64 -5.73 -2.82 -3.35
N SER A 65 -5.77 -1.96 -4.37
CA SER A 65 -4.58 -1.30 -4.87
C SER A 65 -4.04 -0.33 -3.82
N LEU A 66 -2.75 -0.41 -3.53
CA LEU A 66 -2.10 0.59 -2.68
C LEU A 66 -1.94 1.87 -3.50
N ASN A 67 -2.49 2.98 -2.99
CA ASN A 67 -2.21 4.30 -3.53
C ASN A 67 -0.73 4.63 -3.30
N LYS A 68 0.10 4.47 -4.33
CA LYS A 68 1.54 4.74 -4.28
C LYS A 68 1.75 6.24 -4.40
N LYS A 69 2.26 6.87 -3.34
CA LYS A 69 2.67 8.29 -3.38
C LYS A 69 3.97 8.43 -4.18
N LEU A 70 3.87 8.49 -5.50
CA LEU A 70 5.02 8.52 -6.41
C LEU A 70 5.95 9.71 -6.12
N PHE A 71 5.40 10.89 -5.89
CA PHE A 71 6.19 12.08 -5.54
C PHE A 71 7.05 11.89 -4.28
N LEU A 72 6.47 11.35 -3.20
CA LEU A 72 7.22 11.09 -1.96
C LEU A 72 8.32 10.04 -2.18
N LYS A 73 8.09 9.07 -3.07
CA LYS A 73 9.09 8.07 -3.42
C LYS A 73 10.22 8.69 -4.23
N VAL A 74 9.91 9.57 -5.17
CA VAL A 74 10.90 10.34 -5.94
C VAL A 74 11.73 11.22 -5.02
N LEU A 75 11.12 11.99 -4.12
CA LEU A 75 11.85 12.80 -3.13
C LEU A 75 12.79 11.94 -2.27
N GLY A 76 12.35 10.76 -1.85
CA GLY A 76 13.21 9.81 -1.14
C GLY A 76 14.47 9.41 -1.92
N TYR A 77 14.38 9.26 -3.24
CA TYR A 77 15.54 8.98 -4.09
C TYR A 77 16.42 10.20 -4.34
N PHE A 78 15.85 11.41 -4.39
CA PHE A 78 16.60 12.65 -4.60
C PHE A 78 17.47 13.05 -3.39
N PHE A 79 17.06 12.71 -2.17
CA PHE A 79 17.76 13.10 -0.93
C PHE A 79 18.57 11.97 -0.28
N THR A 80 18.76 10.83 -0.96
CA THR A 80 19.49 9.67 -0.41
C THR A 80 20.81 9.42 -1.13
N GLY A 81 21.73 8.69 -0.49
CA GLY A 81 23.03 8.29 -1.04
C GLY A 81 23.95 9.48 -1.37
N PHE A 82 24.43 9.53 -2.61
CA PHE A 82 25.38 10.54 -3.10
C PHE A 82 24.74 11.92 -3.33
N CYS A 83 23.46 11.98 -3.70
CA CYS A 83 22.78 13.25 -3.95
C CYS A 83 22.71 14.15 -2.71
N GLY A 84 22.73 13.58 -1.50
CA GLY A 84 22.81 14.36 -0.26
C GLY A 84 24.08 15.22 -0.17
N LEU A 85 25.23 14.68 -0.60
CA LEU A 85 26.50 15.43 -0.64
C LEU A 85 26.45 16.54 -1.70
N LEU A 86 25.83 16.27 -2.85
CA LEU A 86 25.65 17.28 -3.91
C LEU A 86 24.79 18.46 -3.44
N TRP A 87 23.72 18.20 -2.69
CA TRP A 87 22.89 19.25 -2.11
C TRP A 87 23.67 20.12 -1.11
N ILE A 88 24.45 19.51 -0.21
CA ILE A 88 25.28 20.25 0.75
C ILE A 88 26.33 21.09 0.02
N SER A 89 27.01 20.52 -0.99
CA SER A 89 28.00 21.21 -1.80
C SER A 89 27.39 22.40 -2.57
N SER A 90 26.22 22.21 -3.17
CA SER A 90 25.50 23.28 -3.87
C SER A 90 25.12 24.43 -2.92
N ILE A 91 24.63 24.12 -1.73
CA ILE A 91 24.31 25.14 -0.71
C ILE A 91 25.58 25.90 -0.29
N ILE A 92 26.70 25.20 -0.04
CA ILE A 92 27.97 25.83 0.32
C ILE A 92 28.47 26.76 -0.79
N CYS A 93 28.38 26.34 -2.06
CA CYS A 93 28.77 27.16 -3.21
C CYS A 93 27.93 28.45 -3.31
N ILE A 94 26.62 28.34 -3.11
CA ILE A 94 25.71 29.50 -3.11
C ILE A 94 26.04 30.45 -1.95
N LEU A 95 26.25 29.92 -0.74
CA LEU A 95 26.60 30.73 0.44
C LEU A 95 27.97 31.42 0.29
N ALA A 96 28.93 30.73 -0.33
CA ALA A 96 30.25 31.27 -0.63
C ALA A 96 30.20 32.43 -1.63
N TRP A 97 29.24 32.44 -2.55
CA TRP A 97 29.03 33.59 -3.45
C TRP A 97 28.30 34.75 -2.74
N LYS A 98 27.25 34.47 -1.96
CA LYS A 98 26.50 35.45 -1.16
C LYS A 98 25.69 34.72 -0.07
N PRO A 99 25.77 35.06 1.24
CA PRO A 99 26.17 36.33 1.87
C PRO A 99 27.61 36.42 2.43
N ILE A 100 28.47 35.40 2.31
CA ILE A 100 29.81 35.37 2.94
C ILE A 100 30.93 35.86 2.02
N GLY A 101 30.85 35.59 0.71
CA GLY A 101 31.86 36.04 -0.24
C GLY A 101 31.54 37.39 -0.87
N ASN A 102 32.60 38.08 -1.29
CA ASN A 102 32.54 39.25 -2.15
C ASN A 102 33.26 38.87 -3.45
N PRO A 103 32.55 38.39 -4.48
CA PRO A 103 33.20 38.09 -5.76
C PRO A 103 33.75 39.40 -6.33
N PRO A 104 35.02 39.44 -6.77
CA PRO A 104 35.57 40.63 -7.41
C PRO A 104 34.78 40.91 -8.69
N ASP A 105 34.30 42.15 -8.85
CA ASP A 105 33.63 42.60 -10.06
C ASP A 105 34.60 42.46 -11.25
N ALA A 106 34.15 41.78 -12.29
CA ALA A 106 34.91 41.63 -13.53
C ALA A 106 35.07 43.02 -14.16
N THR A 107 36.23 43.64 -13.93
CA THR A 107 36.69 44.84 -14.62
C THR A 107 37.19 44.45 -16.00
#